data_AF-A0A919T2F9-F1
#
_entry.id   AF-A0A919T2F9-F1
#
_cell.length_a   1.000
_cell.length_b   1.000
_cell.length_c   1.000
_cell.angle_alpha   90.00
_cell.angle_beta   90.00
_cell.angle_gamma   90.00
#
_symmetry.space_group_name_H-M   'P 1'
#
loop_
_entity.id
_entity.type
_entity.pdbx_description
1 polymer ?
#
loop_
_entity_poly.entity_id
_entity_poly.type
_entity_poly.pdbx_seq_one_letter_code
_entity_poly.pdbx_strand_id
1 'polypeptide(L)' 'MPGALDLPVREFAWVQEETANQGAWSFVALNLLEHLEGVRLRPISRPAAAAPAVGSATMHDAEQAALTEAALPKP' A
#
# COMPACT_ATOMS: atom_id res chain seq x y z
N MET A 1 -30.54 -17.44 -4.20
CA MET A 1 -29.13 -17.09 -4.45
C MET A 1 -28.36 -17.44 -3.19
N PRO A 2 -27.54 -18.50 -3.17
CA PRO A 2 -26.72 -18.79 -1.99
C PRO A 2 -25.78 -17.60 -1.74
N GLY A 3 -25.71 -17.16 -0.49
CA GLY A 3 -25.16 -15.87 -0.07
C GLY A 3 -23.64 -15.76 -0.24
N ALA A 4 -23.19 -14.57 -0.61
CA ALA A 4 -21.81 -14.15 -0.78
C ALA A 4 -20.96 -14.13 0.52
N LEU A 5 -21.34 -14.89 1.56
CA LEU A 5 -20.80 -14.72 2.92
C LEU A 5 -19.62 -15.63 3.28
N ASP A 6 -19.18 -16.55 2.41
CA ASP A 6 -18.13 -17.54 2.75
C ASP A 6 -16.92 -17.56 1.81
N LEU A 7 -16.70 -16.53 0.98
CA LEU A 7 -15.45 -16.47 0.21
C LEU A 7 -14.27 -16.20 1.15
N PRO A 8 -13.20 -17.02 1.12
CA PRO A 8 -12.02 -16.77 1.94
C PRO A 8 -11.40 -15.43 1.53
N VAL A 9 -11.30 -14.52 2.50
CA VAL A 9 -10.69 -13.20 2.28
C VAL A 9 -9.20 -13.39 1.98
N ARG A 10 -8.75 -12.92 0.83
CA ARG A 10 -7.33 -12.89 0.46
C ARG A 10 -6.72 -11.56 0.87
N GLU A 11 -5.61 -11.61 1.59
CA GLU A 11 -4.89 -10.42 2.02
C GLU A 11 -3.80 -10.06 1.00
N PHE A 12 -3.85 -8.82 0.52
CA PHE A 12 -2.86 -8.25 -0.39
C PHE A 12 -2.34 -6.93 0.17
N ALA A 13 -1.15 -6.54 -0.27
CA ALA A 13 -0.60 -5.21 -0.01
C ALA A 13 -0.45 -4.43 -1.31
N TRP A 14 -0.86 -3.17 -1.30
CA TRP A 14 -0.47 -2.18 -2.31
C TRP A 14 0.80 -1.50 -1.83
N VAL A 15 1.91 -1.69 -2.55
CA VAL A 15 3.22 -1.16 -2.17
C VAL A 15 3.61 -0.06 -3.15
N GLN A 16 3.98 1.12 -2.66
CA GLN A 16 4.42 2.24 -3.49
C GLN A 16 5.53 3.04 -2.80
N GLU A 17 6.49 3.57 -3.55
CA GLU A 17 7.58 4.38 -2.97
C GLU A 17 7.11 5.78 -2.57
N GLU A 18 6.07 6.29 -3.23
CA GLU A 18 5.50 7.60 -2.95
C GLU A 18 4.91 7.67 -1.54
N THR A 19 4.77 8.89 -1.03
CA THR A 19 4.12 9.15 0.27
C THR A 19 2.63 8.78 0.23
N ALA A 20 2.04 8.47 1.39
CA ALA A 20 0.67 7.96 1.48
C ALA A 20 -0.42 8.87 0.86
N ASN A 21 -0.16 10.18 0.78
CA ASN A 21 -1.04 11.17 0.17
C ASN A 21 -0.67 11.50 -1.28
N GLN A 22 0.31 10.80 -1.86
CA GLN A 22 0.78 10.95 -3.23
C GLN A 22 0.74 9.59 -3.96
N GLY A 23 1.13 9.60 -5.24
CA GLY A 23 1.11 8.41 -6.07
C GLY A 23 -0.31 7.90 -6.35
N ALA A 24 -0.41 6.62 -6.68
CA ALA A 24 -1.64 6.02 -7.17
C ALA A 24 -2.60 5.56 -6.06
N TRP A 25 -2.12 5.42 -4.82
CA TRP A 25 -2.93 4.86 -3.72
C TRP A 25 -4.30 5.52 -3.57
N SER A 26 -4.40 6.84 -3.59
CA SER A 26 -5.69 7.54 -3.45
C SER A 26 -6.67 7.17 -4.58
N PHE A 27 -6.18 7.06 -5.82
CA PHE A 27 -7.01 6.66 -6.96
C PHE A 27 -7.44 5.19 -6.83
N VAL A 28 -6.51 4.29 -6.48
CA VAL A 28 -6.79 2.86 -6.28
C VAL A 28 -7.79 2.66 -5.15
N ALA A 29 -7.60 3.34 -4.02
CA ALA A 29 -8.49 3.25 -2.86
C ALA A 29 -9.92 3.68 -3.22
N LEU A 30 -10.07 4.75 -4.01
CA LEU A 30 -11.38 5.29 -4.40
C LEU A 30 -12.06 4.49 -5.52
N ASN A 31 -11.30 3.89 -6.44
CA ASN A 31 -11.87 3.35 -7.69
C ASN A 31 -11.73 1.83 -7.84
N LEU A 32 -10.88 1.16 -7.07
CA LEU A 32 -10.63 -0.28 -7.23
C LEU A 32 -11.24 -1.11 -6.08
N LEU A 33 -11.24 -0.60 -4.85
CA LEU A 33 -11.60 -1.40 -3.67
C LEU A 33 -13.02 -1.98 -3.74
N GLU A 34 -13.99 -1.26 -4.30
CA GLU A 34 -15.37 -1.74 -4.45
C GLU A 34 -15.52 -2.88 -5.47
N HIS A 35 -14.54 -3.04 -6.35
CA HIS A 35 -14.52 -4.10 -7.37
C HIS A 35 -13.72 -5.34 -6.91
N LEU A 36 -13.08 -5.28 -5.74
CA LEU A 36 -12.25 -6.35 -5.19
C LEU A 36 -13.04 -7.21 -4.18
N GLU A 37 -13.89 -8.09 -4.69
CA GLU A 37 -14.64 -9.03 -3.85
C GLU A 37 -13.71 -10.05 -3.17
N GLY A 38 -13.89 -10.24 -1.85
CA GLY A 38 -13.10 -11.21 -1.09
C GLY A 38 -11.61 -10.86 -0.98
N VAL A 39 -11.23 -9.59 -1.17
CA VAL A 39 -9.85 -9.12 -1.06
C VAL A 39 -9.76 -8.00 -0.03
N ARG A 40 -8.79 -8.10 0.87
CA ARG A 40 -8.37 -7.01 1.76
C ARG A 40 -7.05 -6.45 1.24
N LEU A 41 -7.07 -5.20 0.77
CA LEU A 41 -5.88 -4.52 0.27
C LEU A 41 -5.36 -3.51 1.30
N ARG A 42 -4.15 -3.73 1.83
CA ARG A 42 -3.48 -2.82 2.79
C ARG A 42 -2.45 -1.95 2.06
N PRO A 43 -2.42 -0.62 2.26
CA PRO A 43 -1.36 0.22 1.70
C PRO A 43 -0.06 0.10 2.50
N ILE A 44 1.06 0.13 1.78
CA ILE A 44 2.43 0.27 2.29
C ILE A 44 3.08 1.37 1.45
N SER A 45 3.47 2.44 2.11
CA SER A 45 3.99 3.65 1.47
C SER A 45 4.91 4.40 2.42
N ARG A 46 5.60 5.43 1.92
CA ARG A 46 6.26 6.39 2.81
C ARG A 46 5.19 7.20 3.58
N PRO A 47 5.50 7.73 4.78
CA PRO A 47 4.57 8.58 5.52
C PRO A 47 4.10 9.76 4.67
N ALA A 48 2.86 10.21 4.89
CA ALA A 48 2.32 11.37 4.17
C ALA A 48 3.22 12.59 4.35
N ALA A 49 3.52 13.28 3.25
CA ALA A 49 4.33 14.50 3.26
C ALA A 49 3.89 15.47 2.17
N ALA A 50 4.25 16.75 2.36
CA ALA A 50 4.04 17.79 1.36
C ALA A 50 5.01 17.65 0.17
N ALA A 51 6.26 17.26 0.43
CA ALA A 51 7.26 17.03 -0.61
C ALA A 51 7.17 15.59 -1.15
N PRO A 52 7.58 15.33 -2.42
CA PRO A 52 7.59 13.98 -2.98
C PRO A 52 8.59 13.02 -2.33
N ALA A 53 9.71 13.56 -1.83
CA ALA A 53 10.76 12.79 -1.17
C ALA A 53 11.54 13.68 -0.20
N VAL A 54 12.26 13.04 0.73
CA VAL A 54 13.30 13.70 1.54
C VAL A 54 14.46 14.15 0.65
N GLY A 55 15.04 15.32 0.94
CA GLY A 55 16.16 15.88 0.16
C GLY A 55 17.53 15.25 0.47
N SER A 56 17.62 14.38 1.48
CA SER A 56 18.86 13.69 1.86
C SER A 56 18.87 12.27 1.29
N ALA A 57 19.92 11.92 0.55
CA ALA A 57 20.10 10.58 -0.01
C ALA A 57 20.11 9.50 1.09
N THR A 58 20.83 9.75 2.20
CA THR A 58 20.88 8.81 3.33
C THR A 58 19.50 8.57 3.95
N MET A 59 18.69 9.62 4.10
CA MET A 59 17.32 9.47 4.60
C MET A 59 16.44 8.74 3.58
N HIS A 60 16.63 9.03 2.29
CA HIS A 60 15.90 8.37 1.23
C HIS A 60 16.14 6.86 1.20
N ASP A 61 17.41 6.44 1.32
CA ASP A 61 17.81 5.04 1.37
C ASP A 61 17.25 4.32 2.62
N ALA A 62 17.25 5.01 3.76
CA ALA A 62 16.68 4.48 5.00
C ALA A 62 15.16 4.26 4.88
N GLU A 63 14.43 5.23 4.29
CA GLU A 63 13.01 5.09 4.01
C GLU A 63 12.73 3.94 3.02
N GLN A 64 13.58 3.77 2.01
CA GLN A 64 13.45 2.68 1.03
C GLN A 64 13.66 1.30 1.64
N ALA A 65 14.66 1.16 2.51
CA ALA A 65 14.92 -0.07 3.23
C ALA A 65 13.74 -0.43 4.16
N ALA A 66 13.23 0.55 4.91
CA ALA A 66 12.07 0.36 5.79
C ALA A 66 10.80 -0.03 5.01
N LEU A 67 10.58 0.58 3.84
CA LEU A 67 9.47 0.24 2.96
C LEU A 67 9.56 -1.20 2.46
N THR A 68 10.74 -1.60 2.00
CA THR A 68 10.98 -2.96 1.49
C THR A 68 10.83 -4.00 2.61
N GLU A 69 11.34 -3.70 3.81
CA GLU A 69 11.16 -4.56 4.99
C GLU A 69 9.68 -4.72 5.35
N ALA A 70 8.89 -3.65 5.27
CA ALA A 70 7.45 -3.70 5.56
C ALA A 70 6.65 -4.47 4.50
N ALA A 71 7.14 -4.49 3.25
CA ALA A 71 6.46 -5.09 2.10
C ALA A 71 6.72 -6.60 1.96
N LEU A 72 7.92 -7.07 2.33
CA LEU A 72 8.31 -8.46 2.11
C LEU A 72 7.97 -9.34 3.32
N PRO A 73 7.53 -10.59 3.10
CA PRO A 73 7.40 -11.57 4.16
C PRO A 73 8.73 -11.77 4.89
N LYS A 74 8.68 -11.81 6.23
CA LYS A 74 9.85 -12.22 7.01
C LYS A 74 9.99 -13.75 6.93
N PRO A 75 11.21 -14.27 6.75
CA PRO A 75 11.46 -15.72 6.71
C PRO A 75 11.13 -16.42 8.03
#